data_AF-A0A248LH90-F1
#
_entry.id   AF-A0A248LH90-F1
#
_cell.length_a   1.000
_cell.length_b   1.000
_cell.length_c   1.000
_cell.angle_alpha   90.00
_cell.angle_beta   90.00
_cell.angle_gamma   90.00
#
_symmetry.space_group_name_H-M   'P 1'
#
loop_
_entity.id
_entity.type
_entity.pdbx_description
1 polymer ?
#
loop_
_entity_poly.entity_id
_entity_poly.type
_entity_poly.pdbx_seq_one_letter_code
_entity_poly.pdbx_strand_id
1 'polypeptide(L)'
;MTDYRVRVTVRNARLLRAIERAGHRPGAPFAAVVGISYYGALLPYINLTRSPLRPDGLLRECAWNLCDFLNASPSDLWSDAQLQPLETNHSSIDLDAGSVQALACGTASADPLKLVSHAQASRIIQDALDTLTPREADVIRERFFVGSSLDEVAEKMEVTRERVRQIEGKALRKLRHESRIPYELAGIADVIGGATDA
;
A
#
# COMPACT_ATOMS: atom_id res chain seq x y z
N MET A 1 -23.60 -27.70 -3.49
CA MET A 1 -22.67 -28.78 -3.88
C MET A 1 -21.36 -28.09 -4.23
N THR A 2 -20.24 -28.52 -3.64
CA THR A 2 -18.91 -27.93 -3.90
C THR A 2 -18.27 -28.69 -5.06
N ASP A 3 -18.56 -28.26 -6.29
CA ASP A 3 -18.17 -28.99 -7.50
C ASP A 3 -16.79 -28.59 -8.03
N TYR A 4 -16.15 -27.57 -7.45
CA TYR A 4 -14.88 -27.01 -7.93
C TYR A 4 -13.82 -27.03 -6.85
N ARG A 5 -12.60 -27.48 -7.19
CA ARG A 5 -11.40 -27.34 -6.35
C ARG A 5 -10.53 -26.21 -6.87
N VAL A 6 -10.43 -25.13 -6.11
CA VAL A 6 -9.63 -23.95 -6.47
C VAL A 6 -8.30 -23.98 -5.73
N ARG A 7 -7.19 -23.83 -6.47
CA ARG A 7 -5.85 -23.67 -5.89
C ARG A 7 -5.43 -22.19 -5.95
N VAL A 8 -5.21 -21.58 -4.79
CA VAL A 8 -4.64 -20.25 -4.65
C VAL A 8 -3.13 -20.38 -4.47
N THR A 9 -2.34 -19.63 -5.24
CA THR A 9 -0.87 -19.61 -5.11
C THR A 9 -0.41 -18.18 -4.86
N VAL A 10 0.44 -18.00 -3.86
CA VAL A 10 1.06 -16.73 -3.50
C VAL A 10 2.46 -16.68 -4.11
N ARG A 11 2.79 -15.56 -4.75
CA ARG A 11 4.10 -15.30 -5.35
C ARG A 11 4.55 -13.86 -5.10
N ASN A 12 5.86 -13.62 -5.17
CA ASN A 12 6.44 -12.30 -5.03
C ASN A 12 6.14 -11.41 -6.25
N ALA A 13 5.07 -10.62 -6.17
CA ALA A 13 4.67 -9.71 -7.24
C ALA A 13 5.70 -8.59 -7.50
N ARG A 14 6.42 -8.12 -6.47
CA ARG A 14 7.43 -7.05 -6.62
C ARG A 14 8.60 -7.53 -7.47
N LEU A 15 9.17 -8.68 -7.10
CA LEU A 15 10.24 -9.32 -7.86
C LEU A 15 9.81 -9.67 -9.29
N LEU A 16 8.62 -10.25 -9.48
CA LEU A 16 8.12 -10.59 -10.82
C LEU A 16 8.01 -9.35 -11.72
N ARG A 17 7.42 -8.26 -11.21
CA ARG A 17 7.30 -6.99 -11.95
C ARG A 17 8.66 -6.36 -12.22
N ALA A 18 9.62 -6.46 -11.30
CA ALA A 18 10.97 -5.94 -11.51
C ALA A 18 11.68 -6.67 -12.66
N ILE A 19 11.57 -8.00 -12.71
CA ILE A 19 12.13 -8.83 -13.79
C ILE A 19 11.50 -8.47 -15.14
N GLU A 20 10.18 -8.30 -15.18
CA GLU A 20 9.44 -7.93 -16.40
C GLU A 20 9.83 -6.52 -16.88
N ARG A 21 9.99 -5.56 -15.97
CA ARG A 21 10.46 -4.20 -16.29
C ARG A 21 11.88 -4.18 -16.85
N ALA A 22 12.74 -5.11 -16.40
CA ALA A 22 14.06 -5.32 -16.96
C ALA A 22 14.03 -6.02 -18.35
N GLY A 23 12.85 -6.34 -18.89
CA GLY A 23 12.70 -6.97 -20.20
C GLY A 23 12.90 -8.48 -20.21
N HIS A 24 12.97 -9.12 -19.04
CA HIS A 24 13.19 -10.55 -18.91
C HIS A 24 11.91 -11.30 -18.56
N ARG A 25 11.86 -12.60 -18.91
CA ARG A 25 10.80 -13.51 -18.45
C ARG A 25 11.27 -14.24 -17.19
N PRO A 26 10.49 -14.24 -16.08
CA PRO A 26 10.82 -15.00 -14.89
C PRO A 26 10.98 -16.48 -15.21
N GLY A 27 12.09 -17.10 -14.76
CA GLY A 27 12.34 -18.51 -15.01
C GLY A 27 13.82 -18.87 -14.99
N ALA A 28 14.12 -20.11 -15.40
CA ALA A 28 15.49 -20.60 -15.52
C ALA A 28 16.38 -19.76 -16.46
N PRO A 29 15.89 -19.25 -17.62
CA PRO A 29 16.70 -18.40 -18.49
C PRO A 29 17.17 -17.12 -17.79
N PHE A 30 16.27 -16.45 -17.07
CA PHE A 30 16.62 -15.24 -16.32
C PHE A 30 17.61 -15.55 -15.19
N ALA A 31 17.39 -16.64 -14.44
CA ALA A 31 18.32 -17.07 -13.39
C ALA A 31 19.75 -17.29 -13.94
N ALA A 32 19.87 -17.88 -15.14
CA ALA A 32 21.17 -18.07 -15.79
C ALA A 32 21.85 -16.75 -16.16
N VAL A 33 21.10 -15.75 -16.63
CA VAL A 33 21.64 -14.42 -16.98
C VAL A 33 22.13 -13.68 -15.74
N VAL A 34 21.42 -13.79 -14.61
CA VAL A 34 21.82 -13.21 -13.32
C VAL A 34 22.99 -13.98 -12.66
N GLY A 35 23.28 -15.20 -13.13
CA GLY A 35 24.31 -16.06 -12.54
C GLY A 35 23.88 -16.73 -11.24
N ILE A 36 22.59 -17.01 -11.05
CA ILE A 36 22.05 -17.66 -9.86
C ILE A 36 21.30 -18.96 -10.19
N SER A 37 21.21 -19.86 -9.22
CA SER A 37 20.43 -21.10 -9.39
C SER A 37 18.93 -20.81 -9.46
N TYR A 38 18.26 -21.33 -10.49
CA TYR A 38 16.79 -21.21 -10.60
C TYR A 38 16.08 -21.89 -9.43
N TYR A 39 16.28 -23.20 -9.24
CA TYR A 39 15.63 -23.97 -8.19
C TYR A 39 16.19 -23.66 -6.80
N GLY A 40 17.47 -23.32 -6.71
CA GLY A 40 18.16 -23.09 -5.44
C GLY A 40 17.99 -21.68 -4.87
N ALA A 41 17.75 -20.66 -5.72
CA ALA A 41 17.70 -19.26 -5.30
C ALA A 41 16.45 -18.55 -5.84
N LEU A 42 16.30 -18.43 -7.16
CA LEU A 42 15.25 -17.59 -7.74
C LEU A 42 13.83 -18.09 -7.40
N LEU A 43 13.57 -19.38 -7.57
CA LEU A 43 12.25 -19.97 -7.35
C LEU A 43 11.78 -19.85 -5.88
N PRO A 44 12.62 -20.14 -4.86
CA PRO A 44 12.28 -19.85 -3.46
C PRO A 44 11.94 -18.39 -3.17
N TYR A 45 12.63 -17.43 -3.81
CA TYR A 45 12.32 -16.00 -3.66
C TYR A 45 11.01 -15.60 -4.34
N ILE A 46 10.72 -16.17 -5.51
CA ILE A 46 9.43 -15.99 -6.19
C ILE A 46 8.29 -16.61 -5.37
N ASN A 47 8.52 -17.77 -4.75
CA ASN A 47 7.52 -18.47 -3.94
C ASN A 47 7.42 -17.94 -2.49
N LEU A 48 8.24 -16.96 -2.11
CA LEU A 48 8.32 -16.42 -0.76
C LEU A 48 8.60 -17.50 0.32
N THR A 49 9.22 -18.63 -0.05
CA THR A 49 9.55 -19.72 0.88
C THR A 49 10.96 -19.59 1.45
N ARG A 50 11.70 -18.54 1.07
CA ARG A 50 13.03 -18.24 1.60
C ARG A 50 13.22 -16.73 1.73
N SER A 51 13.77 -16.32 2.88
CA SER A 51 14.17 -14.93 3.10
C SER A 51 15.43 -14.57 2.30
N PRO A 52 15.48 -13.40 1.64
CA PRO A 52 16.70 -12.90 1.00
C PRO A 52 17.79 -12.55 2.02
N LEU A 53 17.43 -12.40 3.30
CA LEU A 53 18.35 -12.14 4.39
C LEU A 53 18.84 -13.44 5.04
N ARG A 54 20.05 -13.37 5.58
CA ARG A 54 20.63 -14.37 6.46
C ARG A 54 20.25 -14.04 7.92
N PRO A 55 20.45 -14.98 8.87
CA PRO A 55 20.14 -14.74 10.29
C PRO A 55 20.91 -13.57 10.92
N ASP A 56 22.05 -13.19 10.34
CA ASP A 56 22.87 -12.03 10.71
C ASP A 56 22.33 -10.70 10.16
N GLY A 57 21.22 -10.72 9.43
CA GLY A 57 20.61 -9.55 8.80
C GLY A 57 21.26 -9.13 7.48
N LEU A 58 22.30 -9.83 7.02
CA LEU A 58 22.97 -9.53 5.76
C LEU A 58 22.23 -10.17 4.58
N LEU A 59 22.30 -9.52 3.42
CA LEU A 59 21.78 -10.11 2.19
C LEU A 59 22.58 -11.35 1.80
N ARG A 60 21.87 -12.38 1.36
CA ARG A 60 22.48 -13.52 0.67
C ARG A 60 23.09 -13.05 -0.64
N GLU A 61 24.21 -13.64 -1.03
CA GLU A 61 24.89 -13.34 -2.30
C GLU A 61 23.95 -13.44 -3.51
N CYS A 62 23.12 -14.48 -3.60
CA CYS A 62 22.15 -14.60 -4.70
C CYS A 62 21.07 -13.50 -4.68
N ALA A 63 20.72 -12.96 -3.51
CA ALA A 63 19.78 -11.85 -3.40
C ALA A 63 20.46 -10.53 -3.77
N TRP A 64 21.73 -10.36 -3.40
CA TRP A 64 22.54 -9.21 -3.81
C TRP A 64 22.73 -9.17 -5.34
N ASN A 65 23.07 -10.30 -5.98
CA ASN A 65 23.17 -10.38 -7.45
C ASN A 65 21.86 -9.99 -8.15
N LEU A 66 20.71 -10.33 -7.55
CA LEU A 66 19.40 -9.92 -8.08
C LEU A 66 19.18 -8.42 -7.96
N CYS A 67 19.52 -7.83 -6.82
CA CYS A 67 19.44 -6.38 -6.61
C CYS A 67 20.34 -5.63 -7.58
N ASP A 68 21.59 -6.08 -7.74
CA ASP A 68 22.58 -5.49 -8.64
C ASP A 68 22.12 -5.57 -10.10
N PHE A 69 21.71 -6.76 -10.56
CA PHE A 69 21.25 -6.96 -11.93
C PHE A 69 19.99 -6.16 -12.26
N LEU A 70 19.03 -6.10 -11.33
CA LEU A 70 17.77 -5.36 -11.52
C LEU A 70 17.90 -3.87 -11.20
N ASN A 71 19.09 -3.40 -10.79
CA ASN A 71 19.34 -2.05 -10.31
C ASN A 71 18.28 -1.57 -9.29
N ALA A 72 18.00 -2.43 -8.30
CA ALA A 72 16.92 -2.27 -7.34
C ALA A 72 17.43 -2.49 -5.91
N SER A 73 16.87 -1.77 -4.94
CA SER A 73 17.17 -2.01 -3.53
C SER A 73 16.40 -3.24 -3.01
N PRO A 74 16.85 -3.87 -1.91
CA PRO A 74 16.13 -4.98 -1.29
C PRO A 74 14.67 -4.64 -0.97
N SER A 75 14.39 -3.41 -0.52
CA SER A 75 13.04 -2.92 -0.24
C SER A 75 12.15 -2.80 -1.48
N ASP A 76 12.74 -2.64 -2.66
CA ASP A 76 11.99 -2.60 -3.92
C ASP A 76 11.55 -4.02 -4.34
N LEU A 77 12.36 -5.03 -4.05
CA LEU A 77 12.12 -6.42 -4.45
C LEU A 77 11.34 -7.23 -3.39
N TRP A 78 11.47 -6.87 -2.11
CA TRP A 78 10.79 -7.51 -0.98
C TRP A 78 10.25 -6.46 -0.01
N SER A 79 9.00 -6.58 0.42
CA SER A 79 8.47 -5.80 1.55
C SER A 79 8.90 -6.39 2.89
N ASP A 80 8.87 -5.61 3.97
CA ASP A 80 9.19 -6.11 5.33
C ASP A 80 8.36 -7.33 5.72
N ALA A 81 7.07 -7.34 5.38
CA ALA A 81 6.18 -8.49 5.61
C ALA A 81 6.58 -9.76 4.84
N GLN A 82 7.32 -9.64 3.73
CA GLN A 82 7.79 -10.75 2.89
C GLN A 82 9.15 -11.29 3.34
N LEU A 83 9.82 -10.63 4.29
CA LEU A 83 11.10 -11.11 4.83
C LEU A 83 10.93 -12.35 5.72
N GLN A 84 9.71 -12.55 6.23
CA GLN A 84 9.31 -13.79 6.89
C GLN A 84 8.86 -14.81 5.83
N PRO A 85 9.57 -15.95 5.68
CA PRO A 85 9.24 -16.93 4.67
C PRO A 85 7.93 -17.65 5.01
N LEU A 86 7.15 -17.95 3.97
CA LEU A 86 5.96 -18.79 4.08
C LEU A 86 6.35 -20.26 4.21
N GLU A 87 5.63 -21.00 5.06
CA GLU A 87 5.75 -22.46 5.13
C GLU A 87 5.28 -23.13 3.83
N THR A 88 4.15 -22.65 3.29
CA THR A 88 3.60 -23.11 2.02
C THR A 88 3.12 -21.91 1.20
N ASN A 89 3.38 -21.94 -0.11
CA ASN A 89 3.03 -20.85 -1.02
C ASN A 89 1.67 -21.07 -1.72
N HIS A 90 0.93 -22.12 -1.39
CA HIS A 90 -0.34 -22.42 -2.02
C HIS A 90 -1.31 -23.07 -1.04
N SER A 91 -2.59 -22.84 -1.27
CA SER A 91 -3.69 -23.48 -0.55
C SER A 91 -4.76 -23.91 -1.55
N SER A 92 -5.50 -24.97 -1.22
CA SER A 92 -6.60 -25.47 -2.07
C SER A 92 -7.90 -25.46 -1.27
N ILE A 93 -8.97 -24.96 -1.88
CA ILE A 93 -10.29 -24.79 -1.25
C ILE A 93 -11.35 -25.32 -2.23
N ASP A 94 -12.30 -26.10 -1.72
CA ASP A 94 -13.42 -26.62 -2.51
C ASP A 94 -14.59 -25.61 -2.42
N LEU A 95 -15.15 -25.21 -3.58
CA LEU A 95 -16.13 -24.13 -3.73
C LEU A 95 -17.27 -24.54 -4.68
N ASP A 96 -18.41 -23.87 -4.55
CA ASP A 96 -19.52 -23.94 -5.50
C ASP A 96 -19.33 -22.97 -6.68
N ALA A 97 -20.13 -23.13 -7.74
CA ALA A 97 -20.03 -22.32 -8.96
C ALA A 97 -20.18 -20.81 -8.71
N GLY A 98 -21.08 -20.41 -7.80
CA GLY A 98 -21.33 -19.00 -7.50
C GLY A 98 -20.13 -18.35 -6.82
N SER A 99 -19.54 -19.04 -5.85
CA SER A 99 -18.33 -18.59 -5.16
C SER A 99 -17.11 -18.49 -6.08
N VAL A 100 -16.94 -19.40 -7.04
CA VAL A 100 -15.86 -19.33 -8.04
C VAL A 100 -16.02 -18.11 -8.94
N GLN A 101 -17.24 -17.83 -9.39
CA GLN A 101 -17.52 -16.66 -10.23
C GLN A 101 -17.21 -15.34 -9.49
N ALA A 102 -17.56 -15.26 -8.21
CA ALA A 102 -17.27 -14.09 -7.37
C ALA A 102 -15.76 -13.83 -7.22
N LEU A 103 -14.95 -14.89 -7.06
CA LEU A 103 -13.49 -14.79 -7.02
C LEU A 103 -12.89 -14.34 -8.36
N ALA A 104 -13.38 -14.88 -9.47
CA ALA A 104 -12.84 -14.62 -10.81
C ALA A 104 -13.17 -13.21 -11.32
N CYS A 105 -14.37 -12.71 -11.05
CA CYS A 105 -14.81 -11.41 -11.53
C CYS A 105 -14.20 -10.22 -10.76
N GLY A 106 -13.42 -10.46 -9.70
CA GLY A 106 -12.86 -9.38 -8.88
C GLY A 106 -13.94 -8.50 -8.25
N THR A 107 -15.18 -8.99 -8.20
CA THR A 107 -16.18 -8.48 -7.27
C THR A 107 -15.69 -8.90 -5.90
N ALA A 108 -14.72 -8.15 -5.37
CA ALA A 108 -14.88 -7.69 -4.01
C ALA A 108 -16.33 -7.21 -3.99
N SER A 109 -17.23 -8.02 -3.44
CA SER A 109 -18.45 -7.47 -2.87
C SER A 109 -17.90 -6.36 -2.01
N ALA A 110 -17.99 -5.13 -2.51
CA ALA A 110 -17.47 -3.98 -1.82
C ALA A 110 -18.34 -3.98 -0.58
N ASP A 111 -17.74 -4.50 0.50
CA ASP A 111 -18.43 -4.85 1.72
C ASP A 111 -19.33 -3.64 2.01
N PRO A 112 -20.66 -3.80 2.03
CA PRO A 112 -21.56 -2.66 2.13
C PRO A 112 -21.17 -1.77 3.31
N LEU A 113 -20.62 -2.37 4.38
CA LEU A 113 -20.03 -1.68 5.53
C LEU A 113 -18.80 -0.83 5.17
N LYS A 114 -17.90 -1.30 4.29
CA LYS A 114 -16.75 -0.55 3.79
C LYS A 114 -17.15 0.59 2.84
N LEU A 115 -18.15 0.38 1.99
CA LEU A 115 -18.66 1.46 1.14
C LEU A 115 -19.34 2.55 1.98
N VAL A 116 -20.14 2.15 2.98
CA VAL A 116 -20.77 3.06 3.93
C VAL A 116 -19.70 3.79 4.76
N SER A 117 -18.65 3.11 5.21
CA SER A 117 -17.59 3.74 6.00
C SER A 117 -16.76 4.74 5.19
N HIS A 118 -16.44 4.44 3.92
CA HIS A 118 -15.76 5.40 3.03
C HIS A 118 -16.66 6.60 2.70
N ALA A 119 -17.95 6.39 2.49
CA ALA A 119 -18.91 7.47 2.26
C ALA A 119 -19.07 8.35 3.51
N GLN A 120 -19.11 7.75 4.71
CA GLN A 120 -19.09 8.49 5.98
C GLN A 120 -17.77 9.26 6.13
N ALA A 121 -16.61 8.62 5.98
CA ALA A 121 -15.32 9.29 6.10
C ALA A 121 -15.20 10.48 5.14
N SER A 122 -15.69 10.35 3.91
CA SER A 122 -15.68 11.45 2.93
C SER A 122 -16.56 12.61 3.35
N ARG A 123 -17.77 12.33 3.89
CA ARG A 123 -18.67 13.37 4.42
C ARG A 123 -18.06 14.10 5.61
N ILE A 124 -17.49 13.35 6.54
CA ILE A 124 -16.81 13.86 7.73
C ILE A 124 -15.70 14.84 7.35
N ILE A 125 -14.87 14.44 6.38
CA ILE A 125 -13.77 15.28 5.92
C ILE A 125 -14.33 16.52 5.22
N GLN A 126 -15.39 16.39 4.43
CA GLN A 126 -16.05 17.52 3.80
C GLN A 126 -16.62 18.51 4.84
N ASP A 127 -17.35 18.01 5.84
CA ASP A 127 -17.90 18.82 6.93
C ASP A 127 -16.79 19.54 7.70
N ALA A 128 -15.67 18.86 7.96
CA ALA A 128 -14.51 19.45 8.60
C ALA A 128 -13.87 20.56 7.74
N LEU A 129 -13.75 20.35 6.43
CA LEU A 129 -13.26 21.37 5.49
C LEU A 129 -14.22 22.57 5.37
N ASP A 130 -15.52 22.35 5.48
CA ASP A 130 -16.53 23.41 5.42
C ASP A 130 -16.50 24.34 6.65
N THR A 131 -15.92 23.89 7.77
CA THR A 131 -15.65 24.76 8.94
C THR A 131 -14.48 25.72 8.73
N LEU A 132 -13.63 25.46 7.74
CA LEU A 132 -12.49 26.31 7.39
C LEU A 132 -12.94 27.46 6.49
N THR A 133 -12.15 28.54 6.46
CA THR A 133 -12.38 29.56 5.42
C THR A 133 -12.05 28.99 4.04
N PRO A 134 -12.65 29.48 2.95
CA PRO A 134 -12.39 28.95 1.59
C PRO A 134 -10.90 28.85 1.26
N ARG A 135 -10.13 29.89 1.62
CA ARG A 135 -8.66 29.92 1.45
C ARG A 135 -7.92 28.88 2.28
N GLU A 136 -8.38 28.56 3.48
CA GLU A 136 -7.78 27.53 4.32
C GLU A 136 -8.11 26.13 3.78
N ALA A 137 -9.35 25.90 3.35
CA ALA A 137 -9.79 24.64 2.76
C ALA A 137 -9.04 24.34 1.46
N ASP A 138 -8.83 25.34 0.60
CA ASP A 138 -8.12 25.18 -0.67
C ASP A 138 -6.64 24.81 -0.45
N VAL A 139 -5.96 25.46 0.51
CA VAL A 139 -4.58 25.07 0.88
C VAL A 139 -4.54 23.62 1.37
N ILE A 140 -5.48 23.20 2.22
CA ILE A 140 -5.53 21.81 2.71
C ILE A 140 -5.83 20.82 1.57
N ARG A 141 -6.73 21.15 0.65
CA ARG A 141 -7.05 20.31 -0.52
C ARG A 141 -5.84 20.08 -1.40
N GLU A 142 -5.16 21.13 -1.81
CA GLU A 142 -3.98 21.01 -2.68
C GLU A 142 -2.83 20.27 -1.98
N ARG A 143 -2.59 20.55 -0.70
CA ARG A 143 -1.49 19.96 0.07
C ARG A 143 -1.70 18.48 0.38
N PHE A 144 -2.91 18.06 0.74
CA PHE A 144 -3.16 16.72 1.27
C PHE A 144 -3.94 15.80 0.32
N PHE A 145 -4.76 16.32 -0.59
CA PHE A 145 -5.52 15.49 -1.54
C PHE A 145 -4.86 15.41 -2.91
N VAL A 146 -4.21 16.49 -3.36
CA VAL A 146 -3.46 16.52 -4.62
C VAL A 146 -1.98 16.20 -4.39
N GLY A 147 -1.45 16.49 -3.19
CA GLY A 147 -0.06 16.22 -2.83
C GLY A 147 0.93 17.29 -3.31
N SER A 148 0.46 18.49 -3.59
CA SER A 148 1.28 19.59 -4.11
C SER A 148 2.24 20.16 -3.06
N SER A 149 3.39 20.65 -3.53
CA SER A 149 4.39 21.29 -2.68
C SER A 149 3.93 22.68 -2.21
N LEU A 150 4.53 23.21 -1.13
CA LEU A 150 4.22 24.58 -0.66
C LEU A 150 4.49 25.64 -1.72
N ASP A 151 5.47 25.39 -2.59
CA ASP A 151 5.88 26.31 -3.66
C ASP A 151 4.87 26.30 -4.81
N GLU A 152 4.37 25.13 -5.22
CA GLU A 152 3.29 25.01 -6.22
C GLU A 152 1.98 25.66 -5.74
N VAL A 153 1.62 25.47 -4.47
CA VAL A 153 0.41 26.09 -3.90
C VAL A 153 0.58 27.61 -3.79
N ALA A 154 1.79 28.07 -3.47
CA ALA A 154 2.12 29.49 -3.40
C ALA A 154 1.99 30.16 -4.78
N GLU A 155 2.47 29.50 -5.83
CA GLU A 155 2.33 29.94 -7.22
C GLU A 155 0.85 30.01 -7.64
N LYS A 156 0.08 28.94 -7.40
CA LYS A 156 -1.35 28.88 -7.75
C LYS A 156 -2.21 29.94 -7.05
N MET A 157 -1.83 30.32 -5.84
CA MET A 157 -2.57 31.29 -5.02
C MET A 157 -1.98 32.71 -5.04
N GLU A 158 -0.94 32.95 -5.85
CA GLU A 158 -0.23 34.23 -5.96
C GLU A 158 0.22 34.80 -4.60
N VAL A 159 0.70 33.92 -3.70
CA VAL A 159 1.18 34.28 -2.36
C VAL A 159 2.58 33.72 -2.13
N THR A 160 3.25 34.18 -1.07
CA THR A 160 4.57 33.62 -0.71
C THR A 160 4.43 32.23 -0.08
N ARG A 161 5.46 31.39 -0.25
CA ARG A 161 5.59 30.09 0.41
C ARG A 161 5.33 30.14 1.91
N GLU A 162 5.92 31.13 2.59
CA GLU A 162 5.74 31.32 4.04
C GLU A 162 4.29 31.69 4.38
N ARG A 163 3.59 32.42 3.50
CA ARG A 163 2.17 32.71 3.68
C ARG A 163 1.31 31.44 3.58
N VAL A 164 1.60 30.54 2.64
CA VAL A 164 0.93 29.23 2.56
C VAL A 164 1.17 28.41 3.83
N ARG A 165 2.42 28.35 4.31
CA ARG A 165 2.77 27.64 5.56
C ARG A 165 1.99 28.17 6.78
N GLN A 166 1.82 29.49 6.88
CA GLN A 166 1.01 30.10 7.93
C GLN A 166 -0.47 29.73 7.84
N ILE A 167 -1.03 29.71 6.61
CA ILE A 167 -2.43 29.32 6.37
C ILE A 167 -2.64 27.84 6.71
N GLU A 168 -1.74 26.97 6.27
CA GLU A 168 -1.72 25.54 6.60
C GLU A 168 -1.68 25.32 8.11
N GLY A 169 -0.75 25.95 8.82
CA GLY A 169 -0.64 25.82 10.27
C GLY A 169 -1.89 26.31 11.01
N LYS A 170 -2.53 27.39 10.52
CA LYS A 170 -3.79 27.89 11.07
C LYS A 170 -4.96 26.95 10.81
N ALA A 171 -5.05 26.36 9.62
CA ALA A 171 -6.06 25.39 9.24
C ALA A 171 -5.93 24.09 10.05
N LEU A 172 -4.71 23.53 10.15
CA LEU A 172 -4.45 22.35 10.97
C LEU A 172 -4.75 22.58 12.44
N ARG A 173 -4.42 23.77 12.98
CA ARG A 173 -4.78 24.11 14.36
C ARG A 173 -6.29 24.16 14.58
N LYS A 174 -7.06 24.61 13.59
CA LYS A 174 -8.53 24.61 13.65
C LYS A 174 -9.11 23.19 13.58
N LEU A 175 -8.56 22.34 12.70
CA LEU A 175 -8.98 20.94 12.57
C LEU A 175 -8.64 20.10 13.82
N ARG A 176 -7.59 20.45 14.57
CA ARG A 176 -7.17 19.74 15.79
C ARG A 176 -7.98 20.06 17.05
N HIS A 177 -8.84 21.08 17.05
CA HIS A 177 -9.63 21.43 18.25
C HIS A 177 -11.06 20.87 18.18
N GLU A 178 -11.32 19.90 19.05
CA GLU A 178 -12.55 19.12 19.22
C GLU A 178 -13.83 19.95 19.47
N SER A 179 -13.68 21.24 19.85
CA SER A 179 -14.79 22.13 20.21
C SER A 179 -15.61 22.68 19.03
N ARG A 180 -15.21 22.39 17.79
CA ARG A 180 -15.90 22.88 16.56
C ARG A 180 -16.29 21.77 15.59
N ILE A 181 -15.96 20.54 15.93
CA ILE A 181 -16.34 19.38 15.16
C ILE A 181 -17.76 19.01 15.60
N PRO A 182 -18.78 19.01 14.72
CA PRO A 182 -20.12 18.61 15.09
C PRO A 182 -20.09 17.26 15.83
N TYR A 183 -20.86 17.17 16.91
CA TYR A 183 -20.89 16.08 17.91
C TYR A 183 -21.09 14.66 17.31
N GLU A 184 -21.46 14.56 16.03
CA GLU A 184 -21.57 13.31 15.27
C GLU A 184 -20.21 12.66 14.97
N LEU A 185 -19.09 13.39 15.12
CA LEU A 185 -17.73 12.95 14.78
C LEU A 185 -16.92 12.38 15.94
N ALA A 186 -17.31 12.68 17.18
CA ALA A 186 -16.59 12.23 18.38
C ALA A 186 -16.60 10.70 18.54
N GLY A 187 -17.65 10.02 18.06
CA GLY A 187 -17.76 8.55 18.15
C GLY A 187 -16.84 7.76 17.21
N ILE A 188 -16.14 8.42 16.28
CA ILE A 188 -15.31 7.75 15.25
C ILE A 188 -13.82 7.90 15.55
N ALA A 189 -13.41 8.85 16.41
CA ALA A 189 -12.03 9.00 16.85
C ALA A 189 -11.50 7.73 17.55
N ASP A 190 -12.36 6.99 18.27
CA ASP A 190 -12.03 5.70 18.88
C ASP A 190 -11.71 4.59 17.86
N VAL A 191 -12.23 4.69 16.63
CA VAL A 191 -12.00 3.68 15.57
C VAL A 191 -10.66 3.91 14.88
N ILE A 192 -10.14 5.13 14.87
CA ILE A 192 -8.86 5.49 14.24
C ILE A 192 -7.72 5.52 15.28
N GLY A 193 -8.03 5.78 16.56
CA GLY A 193 -7.09 5.85 17.68
C GLY A 193 -6.81 4.52 18.41
N GLY A 194 -6.98 3.38 17.74
CA GLY A 194 -6.61 2.08 18.32
C GLY A 194 -5.09 1.93 18.49
N ALA A 195 -4.65 1.90 19.74
CA ALA A 195 -3.30 1.55 20.24
C ALA A 195 -2.27 2.68 20.39
N THR A 196 -2.46 3.52 21.41
CA THR A 196 -1.34 3.97 22.25
C THR A 196 -1.76 3.83 23.72
N ASP A 197 -1.56 2.64 24.27
CA ASP A 197 -1.34 2.38 25.69
C ASP A 197 -0.85 0.92 25.83
N ALA A 198 0.48 0.76 25.72
CA ALA A 198 1.30 -0.32 26.27
C ALA A 198 2.78 0.08 26.19
#